data_AF-A0A934FR27-F1
#
_entry.id   AF-A0A934FR27-F1
#
_cell.length_a   1.000
_cell.length_b   1.000
_cell.length_c   1.000
_cell.angle_alpha   90.00
_cell.angle_beta   90.00
_cell.angle_gamma   90.00
#
_symmetry.space_group_name_H-M   'P 1'
#
loop_
_entity.id
_entity.type
_entity.pdbx_description
1 polymer ?
#
loop_
_entity_poly.entity_id
_entity_poly.type
_entity_poly.pdbx_seq_one_letter_code
_entity_poly.pdbx_strand_id
1 'polypeptide(L)'
;MSRVVHSTQDPVGIRPPASVREGGNLQIGVTSGASELEFIIPGLGRFKVPVSNGIAEYRLPPTVHGGTMIFISDRVMPFPSTAIVQVVSNP
;
A
#
# COMPACT_ATOMS: atom_id res chain seq x y z
N MET A 1 -9.93 -35.79 18.58
CA MET A 1 -10.51 -34.44 18.40
C MET A 1 -9.40 -33.52 17.91
N SER A 2 -9.33 -33.26 16.61
CA SER A 2 -8.25 -32.45 16.02
C SER A 2 -8.66 -30.99 16.01
N ARG A 3 -8.06 -30.19 16.89
CA ARG A 3 -8.24 -28.74 16.92
C ARG A 3 -7.49 -28.15 15.74
N VAL A 4 -8.21 -27.82 14.66
CA VAL A 4 -7.69 -26.97 13.59
C VAL A 4 -7.56 -25.57 14.19
N VAL A 5 -6.36 -25.24 14.66
CA VAL A 5 -6.01 -23.86 14.99
C VAL A 5 -5.81 -23.16 13.65
N HIS A 6 -6.87 -22.55 13.11
CA HIS A 6 -6.71 -21.53 12.08
C HIS A 6 -5.90 -20.39 12.73
N SER A 7 -4.59 -20.44 12.59
CA SER A 7 -3.75 -19.27 12.77
C SER A 7 -3.97 -18.37 11.56
N THR A 8 -5.13 -17.71 11.51
CA THR A 8 -5.30 -16.50 10.71
C THR A 8 -4.62 -15.39 11.48
N GLN A 9 -3.28 -15.35 11.41
CA GLN A 9 -2.60 -14.08 11.58
C GLN A 9 -3.19 -13.16 10.50
N ASP A 10 -4.04 -12.22 10.91
CA ASP A 10 -4.34 -11.05 10.12
C ASP A 10 -3.05 -10.55 9.47
N PRO A 11 -3.00 -10.24 8.15
CA PRO A 11 -1.78 -9.72 7.56
C PRO A 11 -1.35 -8.49 8.36
N VAL A 12 -0.24 -8.70 9.05
CA VAL A 12 0.42 -7.76 9.93
C VAL A 12 1.16 -6.79 9.00
N GLY A 13 0.78 -5.52 8.98
CA GLY A 13 1.43 -4.51 8.13
C GLY A 13 0.44 -3.59 7.44
N ILE A 14 0.37 -3.72 6.11
CA ILE A 14 -0.41 -2.89 5.21
C ILE A 14 -1.27 -3.75 4.29
N ARG A 15 -2.47 -3.27 3.96
CA ARG A 15 -3.42 -3.91 3.05
C ARG A 15 -3.65 -3.02 1.82
N PRO A 16 -2.73 -3.05 0.85
CA PRO A 16 -2.89 -2.33 -0.41
C PRO A 16 -3.93 -3.02 -1.32
N PRO A 17 -4.55 -2.31 -2.27
CA PRO A 17 -5.16 -2.96 -3.42
C PRO A 17 -4.07 -3.56 -4.34
N ALA A 18 -4.41 -4.59 -5.12
CA ALA A 18 -3.48 -5.16 -6.09
C ALA A 18 -3.15 -4.18 -7.24
N SER A 19 -4.12 -3.36 -7.63
CA SER A 19 -3.97 -2.36 -8.67
C SER A 19 -4.79 -1.09 -8.41
N VAL A 20 -4.43 -0.02 -9.08
CA VAL A 20 -5.15 1.26 -9.05
C VAL A 20 -5.20 1.88 -10.44
N ARG A 21 -6.27 2.60 -10.78
CA ARG A 21 -6.39 3.27 -12.07
C ARG A 21 -5.56 4.55 -12.12
N GLU A 22 -5.10 4.92 -13.31
CA GLU A 22 -4.52 6.25 -13.58
C GLU A 22 -5.40 7.38 -13.02
N GLY A 23 -4.78 8.36 -12.35
CA GLY A 23 -5.50 9.46 -11.69
C GLY A 23 -6.39 9.06 -10.51
N GLY A 24 -6.41 7.77 -10.14
CA GLY A 24 -7.21 7.21 -9.06
C GLY A 24 -6.66 7.53 -7.66
N ASN A 25 -7.42 7.11 -6.66
CA ASN A 25 -7.04 7.21 -5.26
C ASN A 25 -6.63 5.83 -4.71
N LEU A 26 -5.48 5.77 -4.06
CA LEU A 26 -5.05 4.62 -3.27
C LEU A 26 -5.56 4.78 -1.85
N GLN A 27 -6.34 3.81 -1.39
CA GLN A 27 -6.71 3.67 0.01
C GLN A 27 -6.07 2.40 0.55
N ILE A 28 -5.30 2.53 1.62
CA ILE A 28 -4.51 1.43 2.18
C ILE A 28 -4.83 1.31 3.66
N GLY A 29 -5.32 0.12 4.05
CA GLY A 29 -5.51 -0.21 5.46
C GLY A 29 -4.16 -0.47 6.14
N VAL A 30 -3.95 0.11 7.32
CA VAL A 30 -2.71 0.00 8.08
C VAL A 30 -3.03 -0.62 9.44
N THR A 31 -2.46 -1.80 9.69
CA THR A 31 -2.63 -2.55 10.95
C THR A 31 -1.35 -2.60 11.77
N SER A 32 -0.23 -2.07 11.25
CA SER A 32 1.06 -2.01 11.91
C SER A 32 1.20 -0.97 13.02
N GLY A 33 0.23 -0.07 13.16
CA GLY A 33 0.33 1.10 14.04
C GLY A 33 1.23 2.21 13.47
N ALA A 34 1.65 2.13 12.21
CA ALA A 34 2.38 3.20 11.55
C ALA A 34 1.51 4.46 11.41
N SER A 35 2.10 5.62 11.70
CA SER A 35 1.47 6.93 11.52
C SER A 35 1.68 7.51 10.12
N GLU A 36 2.64 6.96 9.37
CA GLU A 36 2.93 7.34 7.99
C GLU A 36 3.32 6.11 7.17
N LEU A 37 2.96 6.11 5.88
CA LEU A 37 3.47 5.19 4.88
C LEU A 37 4.45 5.91 3.96
N GLU A 38 5.49 5.21 3.52
CA GLU A 38 6.36 5.66 2.44
C GLU A 38 5.92 5.04 1.12
N PHE A 39 5.65 5.90 0.13
CA PHE A 39 5.35 5.53 -1.24
C PHE A 39 6.56 5.86 -2.11
N ILE A 40 7.00 4.91 -2.93
CA ILE A 40 8.08 5.10 -3.88
C ILE A 40 7.52 4.85 -5.28
N ILE A 41 7.56 5.88 -6.11
CA ILE A 41 7.12 5.82 -7.50
C ILE A 41 8.37 6.02 -8.38
N PRO A 42 8.81 5.00 -9.14
CA PRO A 42 9.94 5.13 -10.06
C PRO A 42 9.75 6.32 -11.00
N GLY A 43 10.77 7.15 -11.11
CA GLY A 43 10.73 8.38 -11.93
C GLY A 43 10.10 9.60 -11.28
N LEU A 44 9.37 9.47 -10.15
CA LEU A 44 8.80 10.60 -9.41
C LEU A 44 9.40 10.79 -8.02
N GLY A 45 9.92 9.73 -7.40
CA GLY A 45 10.61 9.78 -6.12
C GLY A 45 9.81 9.18 -4.97
N ARG A 46 10.03 9.70 -3.76
CA ARG A 46 9.46 9.18 -2.51
C ARG A 46 8.47 10.16 -1.91
N PHE A 47 7.35 9.65 -1.43
CA PHE A 47 6.26 10.42 -0.84
C PHE A 47 5.93 9.85 0.54
N LYS A 48 5.70 10.74 1.51
CA LYS A 48 5.18 10.36 2.82
C LYS A 48 3.67 10.58 2.82
N VAL A 49 2.93 9.54 3.18
CA VAL A 49 1.47 9.58 3.22
C VAL A 49 1.02 9.35 4.66
N PRO A 50 0.38 10.33 5.30
CA PRO A 50 -0.08 10.18 6.67
C PRO A 50 -1.19 9.14 6.78
N VAL A 51 -1.20 8.42 7.90
CA VAL A 51 -2.25 7.46 8.25
C VAL A 51 -3.23 8.13 9.19
N SER A 52 -4.51 8.11 8.85
CA SER A 52 -5.60 8.62 9.68
C SER A 52 -6.64 7.52 9.87
N ASN A 53 -7.03 7.26 11.13
CA ASN A 53 -8.00 6.20 11.48
C ASN A 53 -7.64 4.82 10.87
N GLY A 54 -6.35 4.49 10.81
CA GLY A 54 -5.87 3.23 10.22
C GLY A 54 -5.93 3.17 8.69
N ILE A 55 -6.16 4.29 8.01
CA ILE A 55 -6.19 4.39 6.54
C ILE A 55 -5.19 5.43 6.05
N ALA A 56 -4.38 5.06 5.07
CA ALA A 56 -3.60 6.00 4.27
C ALA A 56 -4.31 6.26 2.93
N GLU A 57 -4.52 7.53 2.59
CA GLU A 57 -5.10 7.93 1.31
C GLU A 57 -4.07 8.69 0.47
N TYR A 58 -3.90 8.28 -0.79
CA TYR A 58 -2.96 8.92 -1.71
C TYR A 58 -3.53 9.01 -3.12
N ARG A 59 -3.67 10.23 -3.62
CA ARG A 59 -4.08 10.49 -5.00
C ARG A 59 -2.88 10.38 -5.92
N LEU A 60 -2.99 9.57 -6.97
CA LEU A 60 -1.93 9.44 -7.97
C LEU A 60 -1.70 10.76 -8.72
N PRO A 61 -0.44 11.18 -8.89
CA PRO A 61 -0.11 12.30 -9.77
C PRO A 61 -0.56 12.05 -11.22
N PRO A 62 -0.93 13.09 -11.98
CA PRO A 62 -1.34 12.94 -13.40
C PRO A 62 -0.27 12.34 -14.32
N THR A 63 1.00 12.40 -13.89
CA THR A 63 2.16 11.84 -14.61
C THR A 63 2.33 10.34 -14.42
N VAL A 64 1.52 9.71 -13.58
CA VAL A 64 1.57 8.26 -13.34
C VAL A 64 0.68 7.55 -14.35
N HIS A 65 1.30 6.70 -15.16
CA HIS A 65 0.64 5.97 -16.24
C HIS A 65 0.51 4.47 -15.94
N GLY A 66 -0.35 3.78 -16.68
CA GLY A 66 -0.49 2.34 -16.65
C GLY A 66 0.85 1.62 -16.83
N GLY A 67 1.06 0.54 -16.08
CA GLY A 67 2.33 -0.17 -15.98
C GLY A 67 3.28 0.39 -14.91
N THR A 68 3.01 1.57 -14.34
CA THR A 68 3.82 2.10 -13.23
C THR A 68 3.65 1.24 -11.98
N MET A 69 4.76 0.90 -11.33
CA MET A 69 4.77 0.17 -10.06
C MET A 69 4.94 1.15 -8.91
N ILE A 70 4.16 0.98 -7.85
CA ILE A 70 4.23 1.79 -6.64
C ILE A 70 4.65 0.89 -5.49
N PHE A 71 5.78 1.19 -4.87
CA PHE A 71 6.27 0.46 -3.71
C PHE A 71 5.83 1.18 -2.44
N ILE A 72 5.33 0.45 -1.46
CA ILE A 72 4.68 1.03 -0.28
C ILE A 72 5.23 0.33 0.95
N SER A 73 5.72 1.10 1.93
CA SER A 73 6.28 0.57 3.17
C SER A 73 5.71 1.31 4.37
N ASP A 74 5.47 0.59 5.47
CA ASP A 74 5.13 1.20 6.76
C ASP A 74 6.34 1.52 7.64
N ARG A 75 7.55 1.08 7.25
CA ARG A 75 8.84 1.25 7.94
C ARG A 75 8.91 0.81 9.41
N VAL A 76 7.80 0.37 9.99
CA VAL A 76 7.70 -0.13 11.37
C VAL A 76 8.09 -1.60 11.42
N MET A 77 7.77 -2.35 10.37
CA MET A 77 8.11 -3.76 10.28
C MET A 77 9.37 -4.00 9.44
N PRO A 78 10.20 -4.99 9.79
CA PRO A 78 11.30 -5.40 8.94
C PRO A 78 10.77 -5.86 7.57
N PHE A 79 11.56 -5.66 6.52
CA PHE A 79 11.30 -6.25 5.20
C PHE A 79 10.97 -7.75 5.39
N PRO A 80 9.78 -8.22 4.95
CA PRO A 80 9.13 -7.87 3.69
C PRO A 80 7.80 -7.11 3.77
N SER A 81 7.53 -6.26 4.78
CA SER A 81 6.27 -5.48 4.84
C SER A 81 6.18 -4.33 3.81
N THR A 82 6.57 -4.64 2.58
CA THR A 82 6.55 -3.78 1.41
C THR A 82 5.50 -4.29 0.44
N ALA A 83 4.52 -3.47 0.13
CA ALA A 83 3.50 -3.73 -0.85
C ALA A 83 3.93 -3.19 -2.21
N ILE A 84 3.44 -3.84 -3.27
CA ILE A 84 3.59 -3.36 -4.64
C ILE A 84 2.20 -3.20 -5.23
N VAL A 85 1.91 -2.02 -5.76
CA VAL A 85 0.65 -1.74 -6.45
C VAL A 85 0.95 -1.36 -7.89
N GLN A 86 0.30 -2.05 -8.84
CA GLN A 86 0.42 -1.73 -10.25
C GLN A 86 -0.63 -0.70 -10.65
N VAL A 87 -0.23 0.32 -11.40
CA VAL A 87 -1.16 1.24 -12.03
C VAL A 87 -1.68 0.61 -13.31
N VAL A 88 -3.00 0.60 -13.50
CA VAL A 88 -3.66 0.13 -14.71
C VAL A 88 -4.18 1.32 -15.50
N SER A 89 -3.99 1.29 -16.83
CA SER A 89 -4.49 2.35 -17.71
C SER A 89 -6.00 2.46 -17.62
N ASN A 90 -6.51 3.69 -17.77
CA ASN A 90 -7.94 3.88 -17.93
C ASN A 90 -8.33 3.47 -19.38
N PRO A 91 -9.32 2.59 -19.57
CA PRO A 91 -9.84 2.27 -20.90
C PRO A 91 -10.54 3.49 -21.54
#